data_AF-A0A2D5YY79-F1
#
_entry.id   AF-A0A2D5YY79-F1
#
_cell.length_a   1.000
_cell.length_b   1.000
_cell.length_c   1.000
_cell.angle_alpha   90.00
_cell.angle_beta   90.00
_cell.angle_gamma   90.00
#
_symmetry.space_group_name_H-M   'P 1'
#
loop_
_entity.id
_entity.type
_entity.pdbx_description
1 polymer ?
#
loop_
_entity_poly.entity_id
_entity_poly.type
_entity_poly.pdbx_seq_one_letter_code
_entity_poly.pdbx_strand_id
1 'polypeptide(L)'
;MALRGTVGLLVLWMAAAAGGGVDHRFSGFLHAISPTAPGPEYFEALKPHVMRGSRTHGDHLSKYARIIAAGGVFQYVLSDSAKVLRPAWPGDGGDWSDWDALVDQEIADAISRGATTGQW
;
A
#
# COMPACT_ATOMS: atom_id res chain seq x y z
N MET A 1 -8.84 20.35 -69.60
CA MET A 1 -9.33 20.75 -68.27
C MET A 1 -9.17 19.54 -67.36
N ALA A 2 -8.07 19.44 -66.62
CA ALA A 2 -7.74 18.27 -65.81
C ALA A 2 -7.58 18.73 -64.35
N LEU A 3 -8.46 18.25 -63.46
CA LEU A 3 -8.34 18.46 -62.03
C LEU A 3 -7.15 17.63 -61.52
N ARG A 4 -6.12 18.30 -61.00
CA ARG A 4 -5.08 17.66 -60.19
C ARG A 4 -5.58 17.60 -58.76
N GLY A 5 -5.84 16.39 -58.28
CA GLY A 5 -6.17 16.11 -56.89
C GLY A 5 -4.94 16.26 -56.00
N THR A 6 -5.04 17.13 -55.01
CA THR A 6 -4.07 17.25 -53.92
C THR A 6 -4.32 16.11 -52.94
N VAL A 7 -3.42 15.12 -52.89
CA VAL A 7 -3.44 14.11 -51.84
C VAL A 7 -2.93 14.78 -50.57
N GLY A 8 -3.85 15.14 -49.67
CA GLY A 8 -3.53 15.60 -48.33
C GLY A 8 -2.88 14.47 -47.54
N LEU A 9 -1.61 14.65 -47.19
CA LEU A 9 -0.88 13.79 -46.27
C LEU A 9 -1.55 13.92 -44.89
N LEU A 10 -2.39 12.95 -44.54
CA LEU A 10 -2.97 12.84 -43.21
C LEU A 10 -1.86 12.42 -42.24
N VAL A 11 -1.21 13.40 -41.61
CA VAL A 11 -0.31 13.14 -40.48
C VAL A 11 -1.20 12.73 -39.30
N LEU A 12 -1.30 11.42 -39.09
CA LEU A 12 -1.93 10.84 -37.93
C LEU A 12 -1.06 11.19 -36.71
N TRP A 13 -1.46 12.21 -35.96
CA TRP A 13 -0.93 12.47 -34.62
C TRP A 13 -1.34 11.30 -33.73
N MET A 14 -0.53 10.24 -33.69
CA MET A 14 -0.50 9.40 -32.50
C MET A 14 0.11 10.26 -31.41
N ALA A 15 -0.74 10.85 -30.57
CA ALA A 15 -0.30 11.33 -29.27
C ALA A 15 0.26 10.09 -28.55
N ALA A 16 1.58 9.94 -28.55
CA ALA A 16 2.26 9.05 -27.65
C ALA A 16 1.79 9.47 -26.26
N ALA A 17 1.02 8.62 -25.58
CA ALA A 17 0.78 8.79 -24.17
C ALA A 17 2.17 8.86 -23.55
N ALA A 18 2.57 10.04 -23.10
CA ALA A 18 3.80 10.24 -22.35
C ALA A 18 3.59 9.48 -21.03
N GLY A 19 3.81 8.16 -21.07
CA GLY A 19 3.90 7.36 -19.87
C GLY A 19 4.97 8.00 -19.01
N GLY A 20 4.62 8.34 -17.77
CA GLY A 20 5.61 8.79 -16.80
C GLY A 20 6.73 7.76 -16.68
N GLY A 21 7.90 8.18 -16.18
CA GLY A 21 8.99 7.26 -15.90
C GLY A 21 8.51 6.06 -15.07
N VAL A 22 9.13 4.90 -15.27
CA VAL A 22 8.83 3.69 -14.48
C VAL A 22 9.05 4.01 -13.01
N ASP A 23 7.97 4.03 -12.22
CA ASP A 23 8.01 4.46 -10.82
C ASP A 23 7.56 3.38 -9.83
N HIS A 24 7.42 2.14 -10.30
CA HIS A 24 7.08 0.97 -9.49
C HIS A 24 5.81 1.15 -8.62
N ARG A 25 4.91 2.08 -8.95
CA ARG A 25 3.74 2.42 -8.11
C ARG A 25 2.80 1.25 -7.80
N PHE A 26 2.87 0.17 -8.59
CA PHE A 26 2.07 -1.04 -8.42
C PHE A 26 2.88 -2.24 -7.88
N SER A 27 4.16 -2.07 -7.53
CA SER A 27 4.93 -3.11 -6.85
C SER A 27 4.56 -3.09 -5.36
N GLY A 28 3.78 -4.07 -4.94
CA GLY A 28 3.35 -4.14 -3.56
C GLY A 28 2.71 -5.46 -3.21
N PHE A 29 2.75 -5.80 -1.92
CA PHE A 29 2.26 -7.08 -1.43
C PHE A 29 1.49 -6.87 -0.13
N LEU A 30 0.42 -7.66 0.02
CA LEU A 30 -0.39 -7.74 1.22
C LEU A 30 0.01 -9.00 2.01
N HIS A 31 0.36 -8.84 3.28
CA HIS A 31 0.73 -9.91 4.21
C HIS A 31 1.96 -10.77 3.84
N ALA A 32 2.76 -10.36 2.85
CA ALA A 32 3.89 -11.17 2.36
C ALA A 32 5.24 -10.92 3.10
N ILE A 33 5.25 -10.09 4.14
CA ILE A 33 6.45 -9.78 4.94
C ILE A 33 6.25 -10.18 6.39
N SER A 34 7.29 -10.76 6.98
CA SER A 34 7.47 -10.95 8.42
C SER A 34 8.56 -10.00 8.94
N PRO A 35 8.73 -9.87 10.27
CA PRO A 35 9.82 -9.08 10.84
C PRO A 35 11.22 -9.50 10.34
N THR A 36 11.42 -10.76 9.95
CA THR A 36 12.73 -11.32 9.59
C THR A 36 12.87 -11.75 8.13
N ALA A 37 11.77 -12.04 7.43
CA ALA A 37 11.77 -12.54 6.05
C ALA A 37 10.77 -11.77 5.16
N PRO A 38 10.96 -11.73 3.83
CA PRO A 38 12.11 -12.25 3.07
C PRO A 38 13.37 -11.41 3.27
N GLY A 39 14.57 -11.93 2.96
CA GLY A 39 15.85 -11.25 3.16
C GLY A 39 15.98 -9.91 2.39
N PRO A 40 17.00 -9.09 2.71
CA PRO A 40 17.19 -7.77 2.09
C PRO A 40 17.29 -7.83 0.56
N GLU A 41 17.82 -8.91 -0.01
CA GLU A 41 17.94 -9.16 -1.45
C GLU A 41 16.59 -9.09 -2.19
N TYR A 42 15.48 -9.40 -1.50
CA TYR A 42 14.14 -9.28 -2.05
C TYR A 42 13.74 -7.83 -2.33
N PHE A 43 14.10 -6.92 -1.41
CA PHE A 43 13.79 -5.50 -1.53
C PHE A 43 14.61 -4.86 -2.65
N GLU A 44 15.86 -5.29 -2.83
CA GLU A 44 16.73 -4.84 -3.92
C GLU A 44 16.22 -5.29 -5.29
N ALA A 45 15.81 -6.56 -5.40
CA ALA A 45 15.38 -7.15 -6.66
C ALA A 45 14.01 -6.65 -7.13
N LEU A 46 13.02 -6.62 -6.23
CA LEU A 46 11.63 -6.31 -6.60
C LEU A 46 11.26 -4.84 -6.43
N LYS A 47 12.03 -4.09 -5.64
CA LYS A 47 11.78 -2.67 -5.33
C LYS A 47 10.30 -2.42 -4.99
N PRO A 48 9.74 -3.12 -4.00
CA PRO A 48 8.36 -2.93 -3.61
C PRO A 48 8.14 -1.51 -3.11
N HIS A 49 7.17 -0.81 -3.68
CA HIS A 49 6.84 0.56 -3.31
C HIS A 49 5.94 0.62 -2.08
N VAL A 50 4.88 -0.21 -2.04
CA VAL A 50 3.89 -0.23 -0.94
C VAL A 50 3.70 -1.64 -0.41
N MET A 51 3.86 -1.80 0.88
CA MET A 51 3.64 -3.07 1.58
C MET A 51 2.52 -2.91 2.60
N ARG A 52 1.61 -3.89 2.65
CA ARG A 52 0.42 -3.84 3.50
C ARG A 52 0.43 -4.97 4.52
N GLY A 53 0.05 -4.68 5.75
CA GLY A 53 0.02 -5.70 6.81
C GLY A 53 -0.89 -5.32 7.98
N SER A 54 -1.15 -6.30 8.83
CA SER A 54 -1.99 -6.16 10.02
C SER A 54 -1.41 -6.96 11.19
N ARG A 55 -1.89 -6.73 12.41
CA ARG A 55 -1.48 -7.51 13.59
C ARG A 55 -1.91 -8.98 13.51
N THR A 56 -3.00 -9.27 12.78
CA THR A 56 -3.48 -10.64 12.56
C THR A 56 -2.46 -11.52 11.86
N HIS A 57 -1.54 -10.92 11.11
CA HIS A 57 -0.54 -11.64 10.34
C HIS A 57 0.85 -11.53 10.98
N GLY A 58 0.94 -11.23 12.27
CA GLY A 58 2.19 -11.10 13.04
C GLY A 58 2.51 -9.66 13.46
N ASP A 59 3.70 -9.45 14.03
CA ASP A 59 4.13 -8.15 14.56
C ASP A 59 4.23 -7.08 13.45
N HIS A 60 3.19 -6.25 13.34
CA HIS A 60 3.06 -5.25 12.28
C HIS A 60 3.97 -4.04 12.48
N LEU A 61 4.29 -3.69 13.73
CA LEU A 61 5.19 -2.59 14.06
C LEU A 61 6.64 -2.92 13.70
N SER A 62 7.08 -4.15 13.91
CA SER A 62 8.40 -4.60 13.43
C SER A 62 8.47 -4.67 11.90
N LYS A 63 7.36 -5.03 11.23
CA LYS A 63 7.28 -4.96 9.76
C LYS A 63 7.36 -3.52 9.26
N TYR A 64 6.62 -2.60 9.89
CA TYR A 64 6.69 -1.17 9.61
C TYR A 64 8.15 -0.68 9.66
N ALA A 65 8.85 -0.90 10.78
CA ALA A 65 10.23 -0.48 10.94
C ALA A 65 11.15 -1.03 9.85
N ARG A 66 11.00 -2.31 9.50
CA ARG A 66 11.77 -2.96 8.42
C ARG A 66 11.50 -2.31 7.05
N ILE A 67 10.24 -2.05 6.73
CA ILE A 67 9.83 -1.53 5.42
C ILE A 67 10.27 -0.07 5.25
N ILE A 68 10.15 0.74 6.31
CA ILE A 68 10.67 2.11 6.32
C ILE A 68 12.19 2.12 6.19
N ALA A 69 12.91 1.24 6.90
CA ALA A 69 14.38 1.13 6.78
C ALA A 69 14.83 0.71 5.36
N ALA A 70 14.00 -0.04 4.63
CA ALA A 70 14.22 -0.40 3.23
C ALA A 70 13.78 0.70 2.23
N GLY A 71 13.29 1.86 2.70
CA GLY A 71 12.84 2.97 1.87
C GLY A 71 11.46 2.77 1.23
N GLY A 72 10.69 1.78 1.68
CA GLY A 72 9.33 1.53 1.21
C GLY A 72 8.27 2.28 2.02
N VAL A 73 7.01 2.13 1.62
CA VAL A 73 5.83 2.61 2.36
C VAL A 73 5.13 1.42 3.00
N PHE A 74 4.73 1.56 4.27
CA PHE A 74 3.89 0.58 4.94
C PHE A 74 2.48 1.12 5.12
N GLN A 75 1.46 0.31 4.80
CA GLN A 75 0.07 0.61 5.13
C GLN A 75 -0.45 -0.43 6.12
N TYR A 76 -0.94 0.04 7.25
CA TYR A 76 -1.57 -0.81 8.23
C TYR A 76 -3.03 -1.10 7.85
N VAL A 77 -3.42 -2.38 7.88
CA VAL A 77 -4.79 -2.82 7.59
C VAL A 77 -5.51 -3.07 8.90
N LEU A 78 -6.02 -2.00 9.50
CA LEU A 78 -6.72 -2.03 10.78
C LEU A 78 -7.95 -2.94 10.78
N SER A 79 -8.66 -3.01 9.65
CA SER A 79 -9.86 -3.85 9.50
C SER A 79 -9.60 -5.35 9.69
N ASP A 80 -8.39 -5.82 9.38
CA ASP A 80 -8.05 -7.23 9.59
C ASP A 80 -7.90 -7.56 11.08
N SER A 81 -7.60 -6.56 11.91
CA SER A 81 -7.50 -6.70 13.36
C SER A 81 -8.89 -6.80 14.02
N ALA A 82 -9.91 -6.17 13.43
CA ALA A 82 -11.29 -6.26 13.92
C ALA A 82 -11.87 -7.69 13.84
N LYS A 83 -11.42 -8.51 12.86
CA LYS A 83 -11.86 -9.91 12.75
C LYS A 83 -11.42 -10.80 13.91
N VAL A 84 -10.37 -10.40 14.65
CA VAL A 84 -9.92 -11.13 15.85
C VAL A 84 -10.86 -10.90 17.02
N LEU A 85 -11.36 -9.67 17.12
CA LEU A 85 -12.32 -9.30 18.16
C LEU A 85 -13.71 -9.84 17.83
N ARG A 86 -14.08 -9.93 16.53
CA ARG A 86 -15.44 -10.27 16.10
C ARG A 86 -15.46 -11.18 14.87
N PRO A 87 -16.07 -12.39 14.97
CA PRO A 87 -16.26 -13.27 13.82
C PRO A 87 -17.27 -12.76 12.80
N ALA A 88 -18.20 -11.89 13.22
CA ALA A 88 -19.22 -11.30 12.36
C ALA A 88 -18.64 -10.09 11.63
N TRP A 89 -18.34 -10.28 10.35
CA TRP A 89 -17.94 -9.23 9.42
C TRP A 89 -18.91 -9.20 8.22
N PRO A 90 -19.35 -8.03 7.72
CA PRO A 90 -18.99 -6.68 8.16
C PRO A 90 -19.92 -6.07 9.23
N GLY A 91 -19.34 -5.33 10.19
CA GLY A 91 -20.05 -4.38 11.06
C GLY A 91 -20.43 -4.89 12.47
N ASP A 92 -20.80 -3.94 13.34
CA ASP A 92 -21.14 -4.16 14.75
C ASP A 92 -22.59 -3.70 15.06
N GLY A 93 -23.51 -3.92 14.12
CA GLY A 93 -24.94 -3.67 14.35
C GLY A 93 -25.32 -2.24 14.75
N GLY A 94 -24.40 -1.27 14.62
CA GLY A 94 -24.57 0.14 15.01
C GLY A 94 -23.83 0.55 16.29
N ASP A 95 -23.32 -0.39 17.08
CA ASP A 95 -22.29 -0.14 18.10
C ASP A 95 -20.92 -0.15 17.40
N TRP A 96 -19.97 0.67 17.83
CA TRP A 96 -18.60 0.70 17.30
C TRP A 96 -17.56 0.80 18.42
N SER A 97 -17.97 0.62 19.67
CA SER A 97 -17.12 0.80 20.86
C SER A 97 -15.86 -0.08 20.83
N ASP A 98 -15.98 -1.32 20.36
CA ASP A 98 -14.82 -2.22 20.21
C ASP A 98 -13.88 -1.79 19.09
N TRP A 99 -14.42 -1.21 18.01
CA TRP A 99 -13.62 -0.66 16.92
C TRP A 99 -12.84 0.56 17.41
N ASP A 100 -13.50 1.46 18.14
CA ASP A 100 -12.87 2.65 18.70
C ASP A 100 -11.77 2.27 19.70
N ALA A 101 -12.05 1.32 20.61
CA ALA A 101 -11.06 0.82 21.55
C ALA A 101 -9.86 0.16 20.85
N LEU A 102 -10.09 -0.55 19.74
CA LEU A 102 -9.01 -1.09 18.91
C LEU A 102 -8.19 0.03 18.28
N VAL A 103 -8.82 1.04 17.67
CA VAL A 103 -8.12 2.20 17.08
C VAL A 103 -7.22 2.87 18.13
N ASP A 104 -7.76 3.14 19.32
CA ASP A 104 -7.03 3.78 20.42
C ASP A 104 -5.84 2.94 20.87
N GLN A 105 -6.02 1.63 21.00
CA GLN A 105 -4.92 0.72 21.35
C GLN A 105 -3.81 0.74 20.31
N GLU A 106 -4.13 0.67 19.01
CA GLU A 106 -3.13 0.65 17.95
C GLU A 106 -2.36 1.97 17.87
N ILE A 107 -3.04 3.10 18.06
CA ILE A 107 -2.39 4.42 18.15
C ILE A 107 -1.47 4.50 19.37
N ALA A 108 -1.91 4.01 20.54
CA ALA A 108 -1.08 3.99 21.74
C ALA A 108 0.17 3.10 21.58
N ASP A 109 0.00 1.90 21.02
CA ASP A 109 1.10 0.97 20.73
C ASP A 109 2.11 1.58 19.75
N ALA A 110 1.61 2.20 18.68
CA ALA A 110 2.41 2.94 17.72
C ALA A 110 3.25 4.05 18.35
N ILE A 111 2.62 4.92 19.15
CA ILE A 111 3.29 6.01 19.85
C ILE A 111 4.33 5.47 20.84
N SER A 112 4.01 4.39 21.56
CA SER A 112 4.95 3.75 22.51
C SER A 112 6.24 3.26 21.84
N ARG A 113 6.20 3.00 20.52
CA ARG A 113 7.35 2.59 19.72
C ARG A 113 7.99 3.74 18.92
N GLY A 114 7.68 4.98 19.27
CA GLY A 114 8.34 6.18 18.77
C GLY A 114 7.80 6.68 17.43
N ALA A 115 6.65 6.19 16.97
CA ALA A 115 6.03 6.74 15.78
C ALA A 115 5.26 8.04 16.10
N THR A 116 5.38 9.05 15.24
CA THR A 116 4.69 10.34 15.40
C THR A 116 3.40 10.38 14.57
N THR A 117 2.39 11.08 15.08
CA THR A 117 1.12 11.28 14.36
C THR A 117 1.38 12.05 13.05
N GLY A 118 0.89 11.50 11.94
CA GLY A 118 1.14 12.00 10.57
C GLY A 118 1.96 11.06 9.67
N GLN A 119 2.47 9.94 10.21
CA GLN A 119 3.09 8.84 9.46
C GLN A 119 2.36 7.49 9.60
N TRP A 120 1.13 7.53 10.14
CA TRP A 120 0.19 6.40 10.24
C TRP A 120 -0.96 6.57 9.27
#